data_AF-A0A557P4S4-F1
#
_entry.id   AF-A0A557P4S4-F1
#
_cell.length_a   1.000
_cell.length_b   1.000
_cell.length_c   1.000
_cell.angle_alpha   90.00
_cell.angle_beta   90.00
_cell.angle_gamma   90.00
#
_symmetry.space_group_name_H-M   'P 1'
#
loop_
_entity.id
_entity.type
_entity.pdbx_description
1 polymer ?
#
loop_
_entity_poly.entity_id
_entity_poly.type
_entity_poly.pdbx_seq_one_letter_code
_entity_poly.pdbx_strand_id
1 'polypeptide(L)'
;MKKIAFIILLGLALWQFFYQSAPKNNADYKPQIADFFEMGSTSKQNRSSQQGFACDSRQMCNEMSTQEEAAYFYQHCPNQQLQLDNDGTPCGKFFDQF
;
A
#
# COMPACT_ATOMS: atom_id res chain seq x y z
N MET A 1 -27.80 59.07 -6.42
CA MET A 1 -26.85 58.74 -5.33
C MET A 1 -26.74 57.24 -5.02
N LYS A 2 -27.85 56.49 -4.85
CA LYS A 2 -27.81 55.05 -4.48
C LYS A 2 -27.26 54.13 -5.58
N LYS A 3 -27.49 54.45 -6.86
CA LYS A 3 -27.03 53.67 -8.02
C LYS A 3 -25.50 53.65 -8.16
N ILE A 4 -24.84 54.73 -7.77
CA ILE A 4 -23.38 54.87 -7.81
C ILE A 4 -22.74 53.99 -6.72
N ALA A 5 -23.37 53.90 -5.55
CA ALA A 5 -22.93 53.00 -4.48
C ALA A 5 -22.96 51.52 -4.90
N PHE A 6 -23.96 51.11 -5.69
CA PHE A 6 -24.01 49.74 -6.24
C PHE A 6 -22.89 49.48 -7.26
N ILE A 7 -22.56 50.43 -8.13
CA ILE A 7 -21.51 50.25 -9.14
C ILE A 7 -20.12 50.14 -8.47
N ILE A 8 -19.87 50.92 -7.42
CA ILE A 8 -18.61 50.85 -6.66
C ILE A 8 -18.49 49.50 -5.95
N LEU A 9 -19.57 48.99 -5.33
CA LEU A 9 -19.57 47.68 -4.69
C LEU A 9 -19.31 46.54 -5.69
N LEU A 10 -19.92 46.60 -6.88
CA LEU A 10 -19.71 45.59 -7.92
C LEU A 10 -18.27 45.64 -8.47
N GLY A 11 -17.72 46.84 -8.69
CA GLY A 11 -16.34 47.02 -9.13
C GLY A 11 -15.33 46.47 -8.11
N LEU A 12 -15.52 46.75 -6.82
CA LEU A 12 -14.65 46.23 -5.76
C LEU A 12 -14.75 44.71 -5.61
N ALA A 13 -15.95 44.14 -5.72
CA ALA A 13 -16.14 42.69 -5.67
C ALA A 13 -15.44 41.97 -6.84
N LEU A 14 -15.57 42.50 -8.06
CA LEU A 14 -14.89 41.96 -9.23
C LEU A 14 -13.37 42.10 -9.14
N TRP A 15 -12.89 43.22 -8.60
CA TRP A 15 -11.46 43.43 -8.38
C TRP A 15 -10.89 42.44 -7.35
N GLN A 16 -11.58 42.22 -6.23
CA GLN A 16 -11.17 41.21 -5.25
C GLN A 16 -11.15 39.79 -5.84
N PHE A 17 -12.16 39.42 -6.63
CA PHE A 17 -12.24 38.11 -7.27
C PHE A 17 -11.11 37.88 -8.29
N PHE A 18 -10.77 38.90 -9.09
CA PHE A 18 -9.72 38.80 -10.10
C PHE A 18 -8.31 38.75 -9.50
N TYR A 19 -8.12 39.35 -8.32
CA TYR A 19 -6.85 39.35 -7.58
C TYR A 19 -6.73 38.17 -6.61
N GLN A 20 -7.74 37.29 -6.55
CA GLN A 20 -7.63 36.03 -5.83
C GLN A 20 -6.69 35.11 -6.62
N SER A 21 -5.44 35.05 -6.16
CA SER A 21 -4.40 34.22 -6.77
C SER A 21 -4.81 32.76 -6.71
N ALA A 22 -4.48 31.99 -7.75
CA ALA A 22 -4.75 30.56 -7.81
C ALA A 22 -4.33 29.86 -6.50
N PRO A 23 -5.13 28.93 -5.96
CA PRO A 23 -4.74 28.19 -4.77
C PRO A 23 -3.39 27.53 -5.05
N LYS A 24 -2.36 27.93 -4.31
CA LYS A 24 -1.10 27.19 -4.29
C LYS A 24 -1.42 25.86 -3.62
N ASN A 25 -1.73 24.86 -4.43
CA ASN A 25 -1.60 23.47 -4.00
C ASN A 25 -0.12 23.30 -3.65
N ASN A 26 0.21 23.45 -2.38
CA ASN A 26 1.44 22.95 -1.83
C ASN A 26 1.32 21.43 -1.85
N ALA A 27 1.47 20.84 -3.04
CA ALA A 27 1.97 19.49 -3.15
C ALA A 27 3.46 19.54 -2.77
N ASP A 28 3.74 19.88 -1.52
CA ASP A 28 4.92 19.41 -0.83
C ASP A 28 4.65 17.94 -0.46
N TYR A 29 4.50 17.11 -1.48
CA TYR A 29 4.60 15.67 -1.32
C TYR A 29 6.03 15.32 -1.72
N LYS A 30 6.96 15.59 -0.79
CA LYS A 30 8.27 14.98 -0.80
C LYS A 30 8.07 13.47 -1.04
N PRO A 31 8.59 12.90 -2.13
CA PRO A 31 8.39 11.49 -2.39
C PRO A 31 9.06 10.70 -1.25
N GLN A 32 8.28 9.87 -0.58
CA GLN A 32 8.63 9.12 0.64
C GLN A 32 9.66 8.00 0.40
N ILE A 33 10.32 8.00 -0.76
CA ILE A 33 11.30 6.99 -1.17
C ILE A 33 12.65 7.14 -0.44
N ALA A 34 12.86 8.24 0.28
CA ALA A 34 14.06 8.45 1.10
C ALA A 34 13.96 7.89 2.53
N ASP A 35 12.78 7.49 3.01
CA ASP A 35 12.61 6.85 4.33
C ASP A 35 12.65 5.31 4.25
N PHE A 36 12.80 4.74 3.04
CA PHE A 36 12.87 3.29 2.82
C PHE A 36 14.31 2.74 2.74
N PHE A 37 15.32 3.61 2.60
CA PHE A 37 16.70 3.18 2.36
C PHE A 37 17.70 3.69 3.39
N GLU A 38 17.31 3.90 4.66
CA GLU A 38 18.32 3.82 5.71
C GLU A 38 17.75 3.49 7.09
N MET A 39 18.23 2.35 7.60
CA MET A 39 18.38 2.10 9.04
C MET A 39 17.15 1.60 9.83
N GLY A 40 16.48 0.59 9.28
CA GLY A 40 15.69 -0.40 10.03
C GLY A 40 16.34 -1.80 10.04
N SER A 41 17.64 -1.89 9.79
CA SER A 41 18.45 -3.09 10.01
C SER A 41 18.65 -3.30 11.51
N THR A 42 17.63 -3.80 12.21
CA THR A 42 17.68 -4.66 13.42
C THR A 42 16.26 -4.93 13.95
N SER A 43 15.43 -5.63 13.16
CA SER A 43 14.58 -6.66 13.78
C SER A 43 15.15 -8.01 13.40
N LYS A 44 16.06 -8.45 14.24
CA LYS A 44 16.45 -9.84 14.35
C LYS A 44 15.29 -10.58 15.02
N GLN A 45 14.32 -11.02 14.22
CA GLN A 45 13.42 -12.13 14.51
C GLN A 45 13.15 -12.83 13.17
N ASN A 46 13.67 -13.99 12.81
CA ASN A 46 14.70 -14.85 13.34
C ASN A 46 15.12 -15.66 12.10
N ARG A 47 16.30 -15.41 11.52
CA ARG A 47 16.93 -16.44 10.69
C ARG A 47 17.42 -17.52 11.65
N SER A 48 16.54 -18.45 12.01
CA SER A 48 16.95 -19.85 12.08
C SER A 48 16.62 -20.39 10.68
N SER A 49 17.55 -20.64 9.75
CA SER A 49 18.59 -21.68 9.81
C SER A 49 18.21 -22.94 10.59
N GLN A 50 16.92 -23.25 10.60
CA GLN A 50 16.29 -24.55 10.75
C GLN A 50 14.97 -24.36 10.00
N GLN A 51 14.72 -25.15 8.95
CA GLN A 51 13.56 -24.96 8.06
C GLN A 51 12.26 -24.79 8.87
N GLY A 52 11.83 -23.54 9.05
CA GLY A 52 10.79 -23.17 10.00
C GLY A 52 10.03 -22.01 9.41
N PHE A 53 8.88 -22.32 8.84
CA PHE A 53 7.96 -21.34 8.28
C PHE A 53 7.26 -20.59 9.42
N ALA A 54 6.89 -19.34 9.20
CA ALA A 54 6.20 -18.52 10.18
C ALA A 54 5.08 -17.74 9.49
N CYS A 55 3.94 -17.62 10.15
CA CYS A 55 2.81 -16.89 9.61
C CYS A 55 3.16 -15.41 9.45
N ASP A 56 2.98 -14.90 8.24
CA ASP A 56 3.14 -13.50 7.90
C ASP A 56 1.92 -13.02 7.10
N SER A 57 2.03 -11.88 6.43
CA SER A 57 0.93 -11.29 5.65
C SER A 57 0.68 -11.96 4.30
N ARG A 58 1.38 -13.05 3.96
CA ARG A 58 1.20 -13.75 2.68
C ARG A 58 0.00 -14.69 2.74
N GLN A 59 -0.86 -14.61 1.74
CA GLN A 59 -2.12 -15.36 1.67
C GLN A 59 -2.26 -16.22 0.43
N MET A 60 -1.47 -15.96 -0.62
CA MET A 60 -1.61 -16.60 -1.93
C MET A 60 -0.40 -17.46 -2.32
N CYS A 61 -0.62 -18.42 -3.23
CA CYS A 61 0.42 -19.34 -3.70
C CYS A 61 1.63 -18.63 -4.34
N ASN A 62 1.39 -17.51 -5.05
CA ASN A 62 2.44 -16.73 -5.71
C ASN A 62 3.35 -15.94 -4.76
N GLU A 63 3.00 -15.88 -3.47
CA GLU A 63 3.79 -15.24 -2.43
C GLU A 63 4.68 -16.26 -1.69
N MET A 64 4.41 -17.55 -1.89
CA MET A 64 5.15 -18.66 -1.26
C MET A 64 6.25 -19.14 -2.18
N SER A 65 7.41 -19.45 -1.59
CA SER A 65 8.60 -19.85 -2.33
C SER A 65 8.73 -21.37 -2.47
N THR A 66 8.04 -22.14 -1.63
CA THR A 66 8.13 -23.61 -1.60
C THR A 66 6.78 -24.24 -1.30
N GLN A 67 6.61 -25.51 -1.71
CA GLN A 67 5.39 -26.27 -1.47
C GLN A 67 5.21 -26.60 0.01
N GLU A 68 6.32 -26.87 0.72
CA GLU A 68 6.33 -27.14 2.16
C GLU A 68 5.90 -25.90 2.96
N GLU A 69 6.24 -24.70 2.47
CA GLU A 69 5.75 -23.44 3.03
C GLU A 69 4.24 -23.31 2.87
N ALA A 70 3.71 -23.62 1.68
CA ALA A 70 2.28 -23.59 1.44
C ALA A 70 1.51 -24.58 2.32
N ALA A 71 2.06 -25.78 2.51
CA ALA A 71 1.52 -26.78 3.42
C ALA A 71 1.51 -26.28 4.86
N TYR A 72 2.59 -25.65 5.32
CA TYR A 72 2.67 -25.08 6.66
C TYR A 72 1.65 -23.96 6.86
N PHE A 73 1.57 -23.01 5.92
CA PHE A 73 0.67 -21.87 6.03
C PHE A 73 -0.80 -22.30 6.02
N TYR A 74 -1.16 -23.29 5.21
CA TYR A 74 -2.52 -23.86 5.21
C TYR A 74 -2.92 -24.44 6.58
N GLN A 75 -1.98 -25.11 7.27
CA GLN A 75 -2.24 -25.81 8.53
C GLN A 75 -2.09 -24.93 9.77
N HIS A 76 -1.22 -23.91 9.72
CA HIS A 76 -0.79 -23.16 10.90
C HIS A 76 -1.17 -21.68 10.87
N CYS A 77 -1.57 -21.13 9.72
CA CYS A 77 -1.83 -19.71 9.58
C CYS A 77 -3.33 -19.41 9.33
N PRO A 78 -3.92 -18.45 10.07
CA PRO A 78 -5.31 -18.06 9.87
C PRO A 78 -5.48 -17.26 8.56
N ASN A 79 -6.66 -17.37 7.94
CA ASN A 79 -7.06 -16.60 6.75
C ASN A 79 -6.25 -16.86 5.47
N GLN A 80 -5.72 -18.07 5.29
CA GLN A 80 -5.02 -18.42 4.05
C GLN A 80 -5.97 -18.65 2.87
N GLN A 81 -5.59 -18.10 1.72
CA GLN A 81 -6.30 -18.23 0.44
C GLN A 81 -5.50 -19.10 -0.53
N LEU A 82 -5.10 -20.29 -0.04
CA LEU A 82 -4.39 -21.28 -0.84
C LEU A 82 -5.40 -22.20 -1.53
N GLN A 83 -5.16 -22.49 -2.80
CA GLN A 83 -5.97 -23.48 -3.52
C GLN A 83 -5.41 -24.87 -3.26
N LEU A 84 -6.30 -25.81 -2.92
CA LEU A 84 -5.98 -27.23 -2.85
C LEU A 84 -6.22 -27.86 -4.21
N ASP A 85 -5.26 -28.65 -4.66
CA ASP A 85 -5.45 -29.52 -5.82
C ASP A 85 -6.27 -30.76 -5.46
N ASN A 86 -6.63 -31.55 -6.48
CA ASN A 86 -7.44 -32.75 -6.33
C ASN A 86 -6.84 -33.77 -5.34
N ASP A 87 -5.52 -33.75 -5.17
CA ASP A 87 -4.78 -34.64 -4.26
C ASP A 87 -4.63 -34.08 -2.84
N GLY A 88 -5.22 -32.91 -2.55
CA GLY A 88 -5.16 -32.27 -1.23
C GLY A 88 -3.90 -31.45 -0.97
N THR A 89 -3.06 -31.29 -1.99
CA THR A 89 -1.82 -30.49 -1.92
C THR A 89 -2.14 -29.00 -2.12
N PRO A 90 -1.73 -28.11 -1.19
CA PRO A 90 -1.85 -26.67 -1.39
C PRO A 90 -0.85 -26.20 -2.44
N CYS A 91 -1.35 -25.42 -3.42
CA CYS A 91 -0.54 -24.81 -4.48
C CYS A 91 0.23 -25.81 -5.36
N GLY A 92 -0.23 -27.06 -5.50
CA GLY A 92 0.46 -28.09 -6.30
C GLY A 92 0.73 -27.63 -7.74
N LYS A 93 -0.33 -27.21 -8.44
CA LYS A 93 -0.22 -26.69 -9.82
C LYS A 93 0.68 -25.47 -9.98
N PHE A 94 0.86 -24.68 -8.93
CA PHE A 94 1.72 -23.49 -8.98
C PHE A 94 3.20 -23.90 -8.95
N PHE A 95 3.55 -24.90 -8.14
CA PHE A 95 4.93 -25.39 -8.03
C PHE A 95 5.30 -26.43 -9.11
N ASP A 96 4.33 -27.14 -9.69
CA ASP A 96 4.56 -28.07 -10.81
C ASP A 96 4.93 -27.37 -12.13
N GLN A 97 4.79 -26.04 -12.21
CA GLN A 97 5.09 -25.24 -13.40
C GLN A 97 6.56 -24.80 -13.50
N PHE A 98 7.37 -25.05 -12.49
CA PHE A 98 8.78 -24.63 -12.40
C PHE A 98 9.70 -25.85 -12.28
#